data_AF-A0A2G9SLR6-F1
#
_entry.id   AF-A0A2G9SLR6-F1
#
_cell.length_a   1.000
_cell.length_b   1.000
_cell.length_c   1.000
_cell.angle_alpha   90.00
_cell.angle_beta   90.00
_cell.angle_gamma   90.00
#
_symmetry.space_group_name_H-M   'P 1'
#
loop_
_entity.id
_entity.type
_entity.pdbx_description
1 polymer ?
#
loop_
_entity_poly.entity_id
_entity_poly.type
_entity_poly.pdbx_seq_one_letter_code
_entity_poly.pdbx_strand_id
1 'polypeptide(L)'
;MKQFAEGSTLKLAKQCRKWLCNESIQASTRRWAVEGLAYLTFDADVKEEFVEDKAALQAMFKLAKSQDKTVLFAVASTLVNCTNSYDREEIDPQMLELAKYAKQHVPEEHPKDKKEFVEARVQKLLTAGVVSALACMMKNESPALTDSSRELTSRVFLALVEKPEERGNVVAQGGGKALIPLALEGTELGKTKAAQALAKITITSNPEIAFPGERVRL
;
A
#
# COMPACT_ATOMS: atom_id res chain seq x y z
N MET A 1 -14.76 8.98 9.31
CA MET A 1 -14.60 10.05 10.31
C MET A 1 -13.91 11.24 9.62
N LYS A 2 -14.54 12.42 9.49
CA LYS A 2 -13.87 13.61 8.92
C LYS A 2 -12.84 14.13 9.93
N GLN A 3 -11.54 13.92 9.67
CA GLN A 3 -10.46 14.36 10.58
C GLN A 3 -10.20 15.88 10.55
N PHE A 4 -10.56 16.57 9.46
CA PHE A 4 -10.35 18.00 9.28
C PHE A 4 -11.54 18.69 8.59
N ALA A 5 -11.55 20.02 8.62
CA ALA A 5 -12.55 20.83 7.92
C ALA A 5 -12.54 20.57 6.40
N GLU A 6 -13.70 20.70 5.75
CA GLU A 6 -13.86 20.39 4.32
C GLU A 6 -12.84 21.16 3.45
N GLY A 7 -12.11 20.43 2.59
CA GLY A 7 -11.06 20.98 1.72
C GLY A 7 -9.70 21.28 2.37
N SER A 8 -9.59 21.28 3.71
CA SER A 8 -8.29 21.50 4.39
C SER A 8 -7.35 20.30 4.25
N THR A 9 -7.88 19.08 4.26
CA THR A 9 -7.13 17.84 4.03
C THR A 9 -6.42 17.84 2.68
N LEU A 10 -7.12 18.22 1.60
CA LEU A 10 -6.57 18.31 0.25
C LEU A 10 -5.45 19.36 0.14
N LYS A 11 -5.62 20.52 0.78
CA LYS A 11 -4.59 21.57 0.81
C LYS A 11 -3.33 21.09 1.52
N LEU A 12 -3.50 20.42 2.67
CA LEU A 12 -2.36 19.89 3.42
C LEU A 12 -1.65 18.77 2.64
N ALA A 13 -2.40 17.86 2.01
CA ALA A 13 -1.82 16.82 1.18
C ALA A 13 -1.04 17.39 -0.02
N LYS A 14 -1.56 18.44 -0.66
CA LYS A 14 -0.82 19.19 -1.70
C LYS A 14 0.49 19.78 -1.17
N GLN A 15 0.49 20.31 0.06
CA GLN A 15 1.71 20.85 0.66
C GLN A 15 2.73 19.74 0.99
N CYS A 16 2.29 18.61 1.54
CA CYS A 16 3.16 17.45 1.77
C CYS A 16 3.82 16.98 0.47
N ARG A 17 3.07 16.86 -0.64
CA ARG A 17 3.63 16.49 -1.95
C ARG A 17 4.67 17.49 -2.44
N LYS A 18 4.42 18.79 -2.30
CA LYS A 18 5.41 19.83 -2.65
C LYS A 18 6.71 19.68 -1.86
N TRP A 19 6.63 19.45 -0.56
CA TRP A 19 7.82 19.21 0.27
C TRP A 19 8.53 17.91 -0.11
N LEU A 20 7.77 16.83 -0.32
CA LEU A 20 8.30 15.53 -0.73
C LEU A 20 9.08 15.61 -2.05
N CYS A 21 8.60 16.37 -3.03
CA CYS A 21 9.25 16.54 -4.33
C CYS A 21 10.43 17.52 -4.32
N ASN A 22 10.56 18.35 -3.29
CA ASN A 22 11.60 19.37 -3.25
C ASN A 22 12.92 18.81 -2.71
N GLU A 23 13.87 18.55 -3.62
CA GLU A 23 15.19 18.00 -3.26
C GLU A 23 16.10 19.00 -2.53
N SER A 24 15.78 20.31 -2.53
CA SER A 24 16.54 21.29 -1.74
C SER A 24 16.19 21.25 -0.25
N ILE A 25 15.08 20.60 0.12
CA ILE A 25 14.69 20.38 1.50
C ILE A 25 15.40 19.13 2.04
N GLN A 26 15.79 19.17 3.31
CA GLN A 26 16.44 18.05 3.99
C GLN A 26 15.59 16.77 3.90
N ALA A 27 16.28 15.63 3.76
CA ALA A 27 15.63 14.32 3.68
C ALA A 27 14.70 14.04 4.87
N SER A 28 15.02 14.55 6.06
CA SER A 28 14.20 14.45 7.27
C SER A 28 12.81 15.08 7.11
N THR A 29 12.75 16.30 6.60
CA THR A 29 11.47 16.98 6.35
C THR A 29 10.68 16.28 5.24
N ARG A 30 11.36 15.75 4.22
CA ARG A 30 10.70 14.94 3.18
C ARG A 30 10.09 13.67 3.75
N ARG A 31 10.73 13.03 4.76
CA ARG A 31 10.16 11.89 5.49
C ARG A 31 8.89 12.28 6.27
N TRP A 32 8.91 13.40 6.99
CA TRP A 32 7.70 13.90 7.67
C TRP A 32 6.57 14.21 6.68
N ALA A 33 6.90 14.61 5.45
CA ALA A 33 5.89 14.78 4.42
C ALA A 33 5.20 13.44 4.06
N VAL A 34 5.95 12.33 4.03
CA VAL A 34 5.39 10.97 3.83
C VAL A 34 4.57 10.54 5.05
N GLU A 35 5.03 10.80 6.27
CA GLU A 35 4.25 10.54 7.49
C GLU A 35 2.92 11.29 7.47
N GLY A 36 2.95 12.58 7.12
CA GLY A 36 1.72 13.37 6.93
C GLY A 36 0.80 12.76 5.88
N LEU A 37 1.34 12.30 4.74
CA LEU A 37 0.55 11.62 3.71
C LEU A 37 -0.06 10.30 4.21
N ALA A 38 0.59 9.56 5.10
CA ALA A 38 0.05 8.34 5.68
C ALA A 38 -1.25 8.61 6.48
N TYR A 39 -1.37 9.77 7.12
CA TYR A 39 -2.62 10.18 7.79
C TYR A 39 -3.63 10.78 6.81
N LEU A 40 -3.18 11.55 5.82
CA LEU A 40 -4.10 12.26 4.92
C LEU A 40 -4.73 11.35 3.88
N THR A 41 -4.08 10.24 3.54
CA THR A 41 -4.58 9.25 2.57
C THR A 41 -5.73 8.39 3.09
N PHE A 42 -6.25 8.62 4.30
CA PHE A 42 -7.58 8.10 4.68
C PHE A 42 -8.71 8.76 3.89
N ASP A 43 -8.50 9.99 3.40
CA ASP A 43 -9.44 10.71 2.56
C ASP A 43 -9.37 10.23 1.10
N ALA A 44 -10.51 9.83 0.55
CA ALA A 44 -10.56 9.22 -0.77
C ALA A 44 -10.23 10.20 -1.91
N ASP A 45 -10.46 11.50 -1.74
CA ASP A 45 -10.05 12.51 -2.72
C ASP A 45 -8.52 12.66 -2.72
N VAL A 46 -7.90 12.61 -1.54
CA VAL A 46 -6.44 12.61 -1.40
C VAL A 46 -5.82 11.38 -2.06
N LYS A 47 -6.40 10.19 -1.88
CA LYS A 47 -5.94 8.96 -2.54
C LYS A 47 -5.89 9.14 -4.06
N GLU A 48 -6.98 9.62 -4.67
CA GLU A 48 -7.06 9.85 -6.11
C GLU A 48 -6.04 10.89 -6.59
N GLU A 49 -5.96 12.06 -5.94
CA GLU A 49 -5.01 13.09 -6.34
C GLU A 49 -3.54 12.65 -6.15
N PHE A 50 -3.25 11.82 -5.15
CA PHE A 50 -1.88 11.36 -4.86
C PHE A 50 -1.39 10.36 -5.90
N VAL A 51 -2.20 9.37 -6.28
CA VAL A 51 -1.77 8.36 -7.27
C VAL A 51 -1.62 8.92 -8.69
N GLU A 52 -2.23 10.07 -8.98
CA GLU A 52 -2.03 10.81 -10.23
C GLU A 52 -0.70 11.58 -10.27
N ASP A 53 -0.16 11.93 -9.10
CA ASP A 53 1.07 12.69 -8.97
C ASP A 53 2.31 11.78 -9.07
N LYS A 54 2.67 11.46 -10.31
CA LYS A 54 3.85 10.62 -10.62
C LYS A 54 5.13 11.15 -9.96
N ALA A 55 5.31 12.47 -9.89
CA ALA A 55 6.50 13.06 -9.29
C ALA A 55 6.56 12.75 -7.78
N ALA A 56 5.43 12.92 -7.07
CA ALA A 56 5.32 12.59 -5.65
C ALA A 56 5.52 11.09 -5.39
N LEU A 57 4.94 10.22 -6.22
CA LEU A 57 5.15 8.76 -6.12
C LEU A 57 6.63 8.40 -6.29
N GLN A 58 7.29 8.91 -7.33
CA GLN A 58 8.72 8.65 -7.56
C GLN A 58 9.59 9.17 -6.41
N ALA A 59 9.28 10.36 -5.89
CA ALA A 59 9.98 10.92 -4.73
C ALA A 59 9.81 10.05 -3.48
N MET A 60 8.59 9.56 -3.20
CA MET A 60 8.34 8.63 -2.10
C MET A 60 9.10 7.31 -2.28
N PHE A 61 9.09 6.73 -3.48
CA PHE A 61 9.80 5.49 -3.77
C PHE A 61 11.32 5.63 -3.67
N LYS A 62 11.87 6.79 -4.03
CA LYS A 62 13.29 7.10 -3.82
C LYS A 62 13.66 7.09 -2.33
N LEU A 63 12.81 7.65 -1.46
CA LEU A 63 13.01 7.59 -0.01
C LEU A 63 12.91 6.15 0.52
N ALA A 64 11.93 5.38 0.06
CA ALA A 64 11.75 3.97 0.44
C ALA A 64 12.97 3.08 0.09
N LYS A 65 13.66 3.42 -1.01
CA LYS A 65 14.87 2.75 -1.49
C LYS A 65 16.15 3.24 -0.81
N SER A 66 16.08 4.28 0.03
CA SER A 66 17.26 4.82 0.72
C SER A 66 17.79 3.89 1.81
N GLN A 67 18.98 4.19 2.33
CA GLN A 67 19.57 3.47 3.47
C GLN A 67 18.78 3.69 4.76
N ASP A 68 18.16 4.85 4.89
CA ASP A 68 17.35 5.21 6.04
C ASP A 68 15.98 4.53 5.96
N LYS A 69 15.80 3.51 6.81
CA LYS A 69 14.58 2.69 6.84
C LYS A 69 13.50 3.23 7.78
N THR A 70 13.69 4.40 8.40
CA THR A 70 12.69 4.97 9.33
C THR A 70 11.38 5.36 8.64
N VAL A 71 11.41 5.65 7.33
CA VAL A 71 10.22 6.05 6.56
C VAL A 71 9.36 4.87 6.11
N LEU A 72 9.83 3.62 6.26
CA LEU A 72 9.20 2.46 5.63
C LEU A 72 7.75 2.25 6.08
N PHE A 73 7.49 2.41 7.37
CA PHE A 73 6.14 2.28 7.92
C PHE A 73 5.18 3.31 7.31
N ALA A 74 5.62 4.57 7.18
CA ALA A 74 4.81 5.64 6.59
C ALA A 74 4.53 5.39 5.10
N VAL A 75 5.53 4.92 4.34
CA VAL A 75 5.36 4.52 2.93
C VAL A 75 4.35 3.37 2.83
N ALA A 76 4.52 2.31 3.61
CA ALA A 76 3.65 1.15 3.58
C ALA A 76 2.20 1.52 3.96
N SER A 77 2.02 2.35 4.99
CA SER A 77 0.71 2.84 5.43
C SER A 77 0.01 3.68 4.35
N THR A 78 0.75 4.60 3.73
CA THR A 78 0.23 5.41 2.61
C THR A 78 -0.23 4.53 1.46
N LEU A 79 0.54 3.50 1.12
CA LEU A 79 0.20 2.56 0.06
C LEU A 79 -1.00 1.69 0.41
N VAL A 80 -1.08 1.15 1.64
CA VAL A 80 -2.25 0.39 2.13
C VAL A 80 -3.53 1.21 2.01
N ASN A 81 -3.47 2.49 2.34
CA ASN A 81 -4.59 3.41 2.19
C ASN A 81 -4.98 3.59 0.72
N CYS A 82 -4.02 3.78 -0.18
CA CYS A 82 -4.27 3.95 -1.61
C CYS A 82 -4.80 2.66 -2.27
N THR A 83 -4.41 1.48 -1.79
CA THR A 83 -4.87 0.19 -2.31
C THR A 83 -6.11 -0.34 -1.58
N ASN A 84 -6.65 0.39 -0.59
CA ASN A 84 -7.73 -0.07 0.27
C ASN A 84 -7.52 -1.47 0.86
N SER A 85 -6.26 -1.82 1.20
CA SER A 85 -5.88 -3.15 1.68
C SER A 85 -5.80 -3.26 3.21
N TYR A 86 -6.42 -2.31 3.91
CA TYR A 86 -6.66 -2.35 5.35
C TYR A 86 -7.86 -3.25 5.67
N ASP A 87 -7.98 -3.69 6.92
CA ASP A 87 -9.13 -4.46 7.35
C ASP A 87 -10.39 -3.61 7.27
N ARG A 88 -11.45 -4.18 6.70
CA ARG A 88 -12.78 -3.58 6.69
C ARG A 88 -13.59 -4.26 7.78
N GLU A 89 -14.16 -3.48 8.68
CA GLU A 89 -15.16 -4.01 9.60
C GLU A 89 -16.40 -4.37 8.77
N GLU A 90 -16.66 -5.67 8.65
CA GLU A 90 -17.93 -6.15 8.10
C GLU A 90 -19.03 -5.81 9.10
N ILE A 91 -19.94 -4.91 8.70
CA ILE A 91 -21.11 -4.60 9.51
C ILE A 91 -22.05 -5.80 9.42
N ASP A 92 -22.35 -6.40 10.58
CA ASP A 92 -23.31 -7.49 10.68
C ASP A 92 -24.65 -7.09 10.02
N PRO A 93 -25.21 -7.90 9.10
CA PRO A 93 -26.46 -7.57 8.40
C PRO A 93 -27.63 -7.25 9.34
N GLN A 94 -27.73 -7.92 10.49
CA GLN A 94 -28.76 -7.66 11.50
C GLN A 94 -28.54 -6.29 12.16
N MET A 95 -27.29 -5.94 12.48
CA MET A 95 -26.94 -4.62 13.01
C MET A 95 -27.23 -3.51 12.00
N LEU A 96 -27.01 -3.77 10.71
CA LEU A 96 -27.35 -2.84 9.63
C LEU A 96 -28.87 -2.60 9.54
N GLU A 97 -29.67 -3.66 9.64
CA GLU A 97 -31.13 -3.56 9.66
C GLU A 97 -31.65 -2.80 10.89
N LEU A 98 -31.08 -3.06 12.07
CA LEU A 98 -31.41 -2.34 13.30
C LEU A 98 -31.08 -0.85 13.19
N ALA A 99 -29.92 -0.48 12.64
CA ALA A 99 -29.54 0.91 12.41
C ALA A 99 -30.52 1.62 11.46
N LYS A 100 -30.92 0.95 10.37
CA LYS A 100 -31.93 1.46 9.43
C LYS A 100 -33.29 1.65 10.08
N TYR A 101 -33.75 0.66 10.85
CA TYR A 101 -35.01 0.73 11.60
C TYR A 101 -35.00 1.89 12.62
N ALA A 102 -33.89 2.05 13.34
CA ALA A 102 -33.67 3.13 14.31
C ALA A 102 -33.37 4.51 13.67
N LYS A 103 -33.39 4.61 12.32
CA LYS A 103 -33.05 5.82 11.55
C LYS A 103 -31.68 6.41 11.92
N GLN A 104 -30.75 5.56 12.36
CA GLN A 104 -29.36 5.96 12.59
C GLN A 104 -28.63 6.07 11.25
N HIS A 105 -27.69 7.00 11.16
CA HIS A 105 -26.86 7.14 9.97
C HIS A 105 -25.93 5.93 9.85
N VAL A 106 -26.07 5.16 8.78
CA VAL A 106 -25.14 4.10 8.42
C VAL A 106 -23.99 4.72 7.65
N PRO A 107 -22.73 4.55 8.08
CA PRO A 107 -21.57 5.01 7.33
C PRO A 107 -21.57 4.37 5.93
N GLU A 108 -21.67 5.18 4.89
CA GLU A 108 -21.56 4.71 3.51
C GLU A 108 -20.09 4.72 3.05
N GLU A 109 -19.73 3.70 2.27
CA GLU A 109 -18.42 3.68 1.61
C GLU A 109 -18.32 4.84 0.62
N HIS A 110 -17.20 5.56 0.67
CA HIS A 110 -16.95 6.66 -0.24
C HIS A 110 -16.97 6.16 -1.71
N PRO A 111 -17.59 6.87 -2.67
CA PRO A 111 -17.65 6.41 -4.06
C PRO A 111 -16.28 6.08 -4.68
N LYS A 112 -15.26 6.88 -4.35
CA LYS A 112 -13.86 6.69 -4.77
C LYS A 112 -13.11 5.56 -4.04
N ASP A 113 -13.76 4.86 -3.12
CA ASP A 113 -13.23 3.68 -2.45
C ASP A 113 -13.85 2.36 -2.95
N LYS A 114 -14.80 2.46 -3.89
CA LYS A 114 -15.36 1.32 -4.63
C LYS A 114 -14.31 0.65 -5.51
N LYS A 115 -14.60 -0.60 -5.86
CA LYS A 115 -13.70 -1.50 -6.58
C LYS A 115 -13.10 -0.88 -7.85
N GLU A 116 -13.89 -0.23 -8.71
CA GLU A 116 -13.35 0.31 -9.96
C GLU A 116 -12.29 1.40 -9.75
N PHE A 117 -12.47 2.25 -8.73
CA PHE A 117 -11.52 3.29 -8.37
C PHE A 117 -10.25 2.69 -7.76
N VAL A 118 -10.41 1.74 -6.83
CA VAL A 118 -9.27 1.04 -6.21
C VAL A 118 -8.43 0.35 -7.28
N GLU A 119 -9.05 -0.36 -8.22
CA GLU A 119 -8.36 -1.00 -9.34
C GLU A 119 -7.61 0.01 -10.21
N ALA A 120 -8.21 1.16 -10.51
CA ALA A 120 -7.54 2.23 -11.25
C ALA A 120 -6.33 2.80 -10.49
N ARG A 121 -6.44 2.97 -9.17
CA ARG A 121 -5.32 3.40 -8.32
C ARG A 121 -4.19 2.38 -8.32
N VAL A 122 -4.52 1.10 -8.16
CA VAL A 122 -3.55 -0.01 -8.22
C VAL A 122 -2.79 0.00 -9.54
N GLN A 123 -3.47 0.21 -10.68
CA GLN A 123 -2.82 0.29 -11.99
C GLN A 123 -1.82 1.45 -12.09
N LYS A 124 -2.18 2.62 -11.56
CA LYS A 124 -1.30 3.80 -11.54
C LYS A 124 -0.05 3.53 -10.68
N LEU A 125 -0.22 2.90 -9.52
CA LEU A 125 0.89 2.51 -8.64
C LEU A 125 1.83 1.49 -9.30
N LEU A 126 1.28 0.48 -9.97
CA LEU A 126 2.05 -0.50 -10.74
C LEU A 126 2.87 0.18 -11.84
N THR A 127 2.24 1.07 -12.60
CA THR A 127 2.89 1.86 -13.66
C THR A 127 3.99 2.77 -13.10
N ALA A 128 3.82 3.28 -11.87
CA ALA A 128 4.82 4.08 -11.18
C ALA A 128 5.97 3.25 -10.58
N GLY A 129 5.94 1.90 -10.67
CA GLY A 129 7.02 1.05 -10.19
C GLY A 129 7.01 0.78 -8.68
N VAL A 130 5.81 0.74 -8.07
CA VAL A 130 5.63 0.45 -6.64
C VAL A 130 6.28 -0.88 -6.23
N VAL A 131 6.24 -1.90 -7.09
CA VAL A 131 6.77 -3.24 -6.80
C VAL A 131 8.28 -3.19 -6.52
N SER A 132 9.03 -2.49 -7.38
CA SER A 132 10.48 -2.28 -7.19
C SER A 132 10.78 -1.54 -5.87
N ALA A 133 9.93 -0.60 -5.46
CA ALA A 133 10.08 0.08 -4.19
C ALA A 133 9.89 -0.88 -3.02
N LEU A 134 8.75 -1.59 -2.97
CA LEU A 134 8.44 -2.56 -1.92
C LEU A 134 9.51 -3.66 -1.82
N ALA A 135 9.94 -4.22 -2.96
CA ALA A 135 10.99 -5.23 -2.99
C ALA A 135 12.32 -4.72 -2.41
N CYS A 136 12.63 -3.43 -2.57
CA CYS A 136 13.82 -2.82 -1.98
C CYS A 136 13.66 -2.49 -0.49
N MET A 137 12.43 -2.20 -0.04
CA MET A 137 12.15 -1.98 1.39
C MET A 137 12.44 -3.24 2.20
N MET A 138 12.20 -4.42 1.63
CA MET A 138 12.41 -5.71 2.28
C MET A 138 13.85 -6.22 2.19
N LYS A 139 14.74 -5.52 1.48
CA LYS A 139 16.17 -5.87 1.42
C LYS A 139 16.90 -5.35 2.64
N ASN A 140 17.78 -6.19 3.17
CA ASN A 140 18.65 -5.94 4.31
C ASN A 140 17.86 -5.71 5.60
N GLU A 141 18.06 -6.58 6.58
CA GLU A 141 17.44 -6.43 7.89
C GLU A 141 17.87 -5.11 8.53
N SER A 142 16.90 -4.43 9.12
CA SER A 142 17.09 -3.19 9.86
C SER A 142 16.14 -3.20 11.05
N PRO A 143 16.53 -2.72 12.24
CA PRO A 143 15.61 -2.58 13.37
C PRO A 143 14.39 -1.71 13.06
N ALA A 144 14.47 -0.83 12.06
CA ALA A 144 13.34 -0.02 11.61
C ALA A 144 12.34 -0.79 10.72
N LEU A 145 12.72 -1.95 10.18
CA LEU A 145 11.82 -2.85 9.45
C LEU A 145 11.05 -3.73 10.44
N THR A 146 9.97 -3.18 10.98
CA THR A 146 9.12 -3.84 11.98
C THR A 146 8.18 -4.88 11.35
N ASP A 147 7.68 -5.80 12.16
CA ASP A 147 6.66 -6.78 11.74
C ASP A 147 5.39 -6.10 11.19
N SER A 148 5.00 -4.96 11.76
CA SER A 148 3.89 -4.16 11.23
C SER A 148 4.21 -3.62 9.82
N SER A 149 5.45 -3.18 9.57
CA SER A 149 5.85 -2.73 8.23
C SER A 149 5.85 -3.87 7.21
N ARG A 150 6.24 -5.08 7.64
CA ARG A 150 6.15 -6.30 6.83
C ARG A 150 4.70 -6.66 6.50
N GLU A 151 3.81 -6.64 7.49
CA GLU A 151 2.38 -6.90 7.28
C GLU A 151 1.75 -5.91 6.29
N LEU A 152 1.96 -4.60 6.48
CA LEU A 152 1.44 -3.58 5.57
C LEU A 152 1.98 -3.80 4.14
N THR A 153 3.26 -4.17 4.00
CA THR A 153 3.85 -4.50 2.71
C THR A 153 3.19 -5.74 2.09
N SER A 154 2.95 -6.79 2.86
CA SER A 154 2.23 -8.00 2.40
C SER A 154 0.81 -7.69 1.91
N ARG A 155 0.09 -6.79 2.61
CA ARG A 155 -1.24 -6.33 2.21
C ARG A 155 -1.21 -5.61 0.86
N VAL A 156 -0.24 -4.72 0.66
CA VAL A 156 -0.09 -4.01 -0.61
C VAL A 156 0.25 -4.99 -1.73
N PHE A 157 1.19 -5.93 -1.52
CA PHE A 157 1.49 -6.95 -2.52
C PHE A 157 0.26 -7.78 -2.92
N LEU A 158 -0.55 -8.21 -1.94
CA LEU A 158 -1.78 -8.93 -2.22
C LEU A 158 -2.73 -8.12 -3.11
N ALA A 159 -2.89 -6.82 -2.84
CA ALA A 159 -3.71 -5.93 -3.67
C ALA A 159 -3.14 -5.76 -5.09
N LEU A 160 -1.82 -5.71 -5.24
CA LEU A 160 -1.14 -5.58 -6.54
C LEU A 160 -1.30 -6.82 -7.42
N VAL A 161 -1.50 -8.01 -6.84
CA VAL A 161 -1.66 -9.28 -7.57
C VAL A 161 -3.12 -9.71 -7.73
N GLU A 162 -4.07 -8.86 -7.36
CA GLU A 162 -5.49 -9.20 -7.44
C GLU A 162 -5.89 -9.55 -8.89
N LYS A 163 -5.51 -8.67 -9.83
CA LYS A 163 -5.72 -8.86 -11.27
C LYS A 163 -4.72 -9.85 -11.87
N PRO A 164 -5.17 -10.96 -12.49
CA PRO A 164 -4.31 -11.93 -13.15
C PRO A 164 -3.29 -11.32 -14.12
N GLU A 165 -3.70 -10.29 -14.86
CA GLU A 165 -2.91 -9.65 -15.92
C GLU A 165 -1.66 -8.94 -15.39
N GLU A 166 -1.72 -8.47 -14.13
CA GLU A 166 -0.63 -7.71 -13.51
C GLU A 166 0.42 -8.60 -12.83
N ARG A 167 0.11 -9.87 -12.57
CA ARG A 167 0.97 -10.79 -11.80
C ARG A 167 2.32 -11.02 -12.46
N GLY A 168 2.37 -11.10 -13.79
CA GLY A 168 3.62 -11.23 -14.55
C GLY A 168 4.54 -10.01 -14.36
N ASN A 169 3.98 -8.81 -14.36
CA ASN A 169 4.72 -7.57 -14.11
C ASN A 169 5.25 -7.50 -12.66
N VAL A 170 4.42 -7.90 -11.68
CA VAL A 170 4.85 -8.00 -10.27
C VAL A 170 6.01 -8.97 -10.10
N VAL A 171 5.96 -10.14 -10.75
CA VAL A 171 7.06 -11.11 -10.76
C VAL A 171 8.32 -10.53 -11.39
N ALA A 172 8.21 -9.93 -12.58
CA ALA A 172 9.35 -9.36 -13.32
C ALA A 172 10.09 -8.27 -12.53
N GLN A 173 9.37 -7.51 -11.69
CA GLN A 173 9.95 -6.48 -10.83
C GLN A 173 10.47 -7.02 -9.48
N GLY A 174 10.49 -8.34 -9.28
CA GLY A 174 11.02 -8.99 -8.09
C GLY A 174 10.04 -9.15 -6.93
N GLY A 175 8.74 -8.92 -7.16
CA GLY A 175 7.70 -9.06 -6.13
C GLY A 175 7.58 -10.49 -5.60
N GLY A 176 7.69 -11.49 -6.48
CA GLY A 176 7.66 -12.90 -6.07
C GLY A 176 8.75 -13.24 -5.05
N LYS A 177 10.00 -12.84 -5.32
CA LYS A 177 11.13 -13.03 -4.40
C LYS A 177 10.97 -12.25 -3.09
N ALA A 178 10.43 -11.03 -3.14
CA ALA A 178 10.19 -10.21 -1.95
C ALA A 178 9.11 -10.79 -1.02
N LEU A 179 8.13 -11.51 -1.60
CA LEU A 179 7.04 -12.13 -0.86
C LEU A 179 7.43 -13.38 -0.06
N ILE A 180 8.49 -14.09 -0.44
CA ILE A 180 8.94 -15.32 0.24
C ILE A 180 9.27 -15.07 1.72
N PRO A 181 10.19 -14.16 2.09
CA PRO A 181 10.47 -13.90 3.50
C PRO A 181 9.25 -13.32 4.24
N LEU A 182 8.39 -12.56 3.55
CA LEU A 182 7.15 -12.04 4.13
C LEU A 182 6.12 -13.12 4.49
N ALA A 183 6.16 -14.27 3.82
CA ALA A 183 5.31 -15.42 4.14
C ALA A 183 5.83 -16.24 5.33
N LEU A 184 7.11 -16.06 5.70
CA LEU A 184 7.79 -16.81 6.75
C LEU A 184 7.98 -16.01 8.04
N GLU A 185 8.14 -14.69 7.93
CA GLU A 185 8.48 -13.78 9.02
C GLU A 185 7.44 -12.67 9.21
N GLY A 186 7.32 -12.17 10.43
CA GLY A 186 6.41 -11.10 10.80
C GLY A 186 5.14 -11.59 11.48
N THR A 187 4.09 -10.77 11.46
CA THR A 187 2.80 -11.10 12.07
C THR A 187 2.11 -12.26 11.35
N GLU A 188 1.25 -13.02 12.06
CA GLU A 188 0.45 -14.08 11.44
C GLU A 188 -0.40 -13.60 10.28
N LEU A 189 -0.98 -12.40 10.42
CA LEU A 189 -1.78 -11.77 9.38
C LEU A 189 -0.92 -11.40 8.16
N GLY A 190 0.26 -10.80 8.39
CA GLY A 190 1.22 -10.48 7.34
C GLY A 190 1.67 -11.70 6.55
N LYS A 191 2.01 -12.79 7.25
CA LYS A 191 2.37 -14.07 6.64
C LYS A 191 1.23 -14.64 5.80
N THR A 192 0.00 -14.61 6.31
CA THR A 192 -1.18 -15.08 5.60
C THR A 192 -1.43 -14.28 4.31
N LYS A 193 -1.32 -12.95 4.36
CA LYS A 193 -1.49 -12.09 3.17
C LYS A 193 -0.39 -12.32 2.14
N ALA A 194 0.85 -12.50 2.57
CA ALA A 194 1.97 -12.80 1.68
C ALA A 194 1.82 -14.18 1.02
N ALA A 195 1.46 -15.21 1.79
CA ALA A 195 1.18 -16.55 1.27
C ALA A 195 0.03 -16.53 0.25
N GLN A 196 -1.03 -15.78 0.52
CA GLN A 196 -2.13 -15.60 -0.42
C GLN A 196 -1.68 -14.91 -1.71
N ALA A 197 -0.80 -13.90 -1.62
CA ALA A 197 -0.25 -13.24 -2.79
C ALA A 197 0.62 -14.19 -3.64
N LEU A 198 1.47 -15.01 -2.99
CA LEU A 198 2.25 -16.06 -3.65
C LEU A 198 1.35 -17.08 -4.35
N ALA A 199 0.29 -17.55 -3.67
CA ALA A 199 -0.67 -18.48 -4.25
C ALA A 199 -1.37 -17.89 -5.49
N LYS A 200 -1.74 -16.61 -5.46
CA LYS A 200 -2.31 -15.93 -6.63
C LYS A 200 -1.32 -15.88 -7.80
N ILE A 201 -0.05 -15.59 -7.53
CA ILE A 201 1.00 -15.60 -8.56
C ILE A 201 1.14 -17.00 -9.18
N THR A 202 1.25 -18.06 -8.36
CA THR A 202 1.48 -19.43 -8.84
C THR A 202 0.32 -20.02 -9.64
N ILE A 203 -0.92 -19.58 -9.39
CA ILE A 203 -2.09 -19.98 -10.19
C ILE A 203 -1.95 -19.57 -11.67
N THR A 204 -1.28 -18.44 -11.94
CA THR A 204 -1.23 -17.81 -13.28
C THR A 204 0.16 -17.75 -13.91
N SER A 205 1.20 -18.07 -13.15
CA SER A 205 2.59 -17.99 -13.59
C SER A 205 3.27 -19.32 -13.34
N ASN A 206 4.02 -19.80 -14.33
CA ASN A 206 4.86 -20.98 -14.15
C ASN A 206 5.81 -20.73 -12.95
N PRO A 207 5.76 -21.55 -11.89
CA PRO A 207 6.62 -21.40 -10.72
C PRO A 207 8.12 -21.37 -11.08
N GLU A 208 8.49 -21.99 -12.20
CA GLU A 208 9.87 -22.00 -12.69
C GLU A 208 10.39 -20.62 -13.07
N ILE A 209 9.49 -19.78 -13.60
CA ILE A 209 9.77 -18.42 -14.04
C ILE A 209 9.52 -17.45 -12.89
N ALA A 210 8.50 -17.71 -12.06
CA ALA A 210 8.12 -16.83 -10.96
C ALA A 210 9.11 -16.83 -9.79
N PHE A 211 9.80 -17.95 -9.55
CA PHE A 211 10.69 -18.14 -8.39
C PHE A 211 12.02 -18.82 -8.77
N PRO A 212 12.83 -18.22 -9.65
CA PRO A 212 14.10 -18.82 -10.07
C PRO A 212 15.07 -18.89 -8.87
N GLY A 213 15.51 -20.10 -8.51
CA GLY A 213 16.51 -20.34 -7.46
C GLY A 213 15.99 -20.30 -6.01
N GLU A 214 14.69 -20.07 -5.78
CA GLU A 214 14.13 -19.92 -4.42
C GLU A 214 13.27 -21.13 -3.97
N ARG A 215 13.16 -22.18 -4.80
CA ARG A 215 12.26 -23.34 -4.58
C ARG A 215 12.61 -24.23 -3.37
N VAL A 216 13.81 -24.12 -2.82
CA VAL A 216 14.23 -24.90 -1.63
C VAL A 216 13.73 -24.23 -0.33
N ARG A 217 13.25 -22.98 -0.40
CA ARG A 217 12.80 -22.17 0.74
C ARG A 217 11.28 -21.95 0.81
N LEU A 218 10.54 -22.44 -0.19
CA LEU A 218 9.07 -22.43 -0.26
C LEU A 218 8.54 -23.81 0.12
#